data_AF-J9GSP1-F1
#
_entry.id   AF-J9GSP1-F1
#
_cell.length_a   1.000
_cell.length_b   1.000
_cell.length_c   1.000
_cell.angle_alpha   90.00
_cell.angle_beta   90.00
_cell.angle_gamma   90.00
#
_symmetry.space_group_name_H-M   'P 1'
#
loop_
_entity.id
_entity.type
_entity.pdbx_description
1 polymer ?
#
loop_
_entity_poly.entity_id
_entity_poly.type
_entity_poly.pdbx_seq_one_letter_code
_entity_poly.pdbx_strand_id
1 'polypeptide(L)' 'MKEIRTEDAVGHILCHDITQIIKDEKKGVLFHKGHIVRE' A
#
# COMPACT_ATOMS: atom_id res chain seq x y z
N MET A 1 -11.06 5.40 -7.96
CA MET A 1 -10.60 4.82 -6.69
C MET A 1 -11.69 5.00 -5.66
N LYS A 2 -11.86 4.09 -4.71
CA LYS A 2 -12.81 4.21 -3.60
C LYS A 2 -12.04 4.72 -2.38
N GLU A 3 -12.55 5.73 -1.71
CA GLU A 3 -11.98 6.19 -0.44
C GLU A 3 -12.45 5.28 0.69
N ILE A 4 -11.51 4.91 1.56
CA ILE A 4 -11.74 4.08 2.73
C ILE A 4 -10.94 4.67 3.89
N ARG A 5 -11.46 4.56 5.11
CA ARG A 5 -10.68 4.91 6.31
C ARG A 5 -9.51 3.95 6.42
N THR A 6 -8.36 4.45 6.85
CA THR A 6 -7.13 3.66 6.99
C THR A 6 -7.30 2.49 7.96
N GLU A 7 -8.08 2.71 9.01
CA GLU A 7 -8.39 1.71 10.06
C GLU A 7 -9.22 0.54 9.52
N ASP A 8 -10.07 0.80 8.52
CA ASP A 8 -10.93 -0.21 7.89
C ASP A 8 -10.23 -0.92 6.72
N ALA A 9 -8.97 -0.60 6.43
CA ALA A 9 -8.27 -1.09 5.25
C ALA A 9 -7.85 -2.56 5.35
N VAL A 10 -7.78 -3.15 6.55
CA VAL A 10 -7.41 -4.56 6.75
C VAL A 10 -8.34 -5.47 5.93
N GLY A 11 -7.76 -6.43 5.22
CA GLY A 11 -8.49 -7.35 4.32
C GLY A 11 -8.81 -6.78 2.94
N HIS A 12 -8.58 -5.49 2.67
CA HIS A 12 -8.77 -4.92 1.34
C HIS A 12 -7.56 -5.12 0.44
N ILE A 13 -7.81 -5.14 -0.88
CA ILE A 13 -6.79 -5.34 -1.91
C ILE A 13 -6.33 -3.99 -2.46
N LEU A 14 -5.02 -3.81 -2.59
CA LEU A 14 -4.44 -2.64 -3.23
C LEU A 14 -4.67 -2.66 -4.75
N CYS A 15 -5.25 -1.58 -5.27
CA CYS A 15 -5.54 -1.41 -6.70
C CYS A 15 -4.29 -1.11 -7.55
N HIS A 16 -3.21 -0.65 -6.91
CA HIS A 16 -1.96 -0.21 -7.53
C HIS A 16 -0.76 -0.59 -6.67
N ASP A 17 0.43 -0.51 -7.26
CA ASP A 17 1.68 -0.62 -6.52
C ASP A 17 1.85 0.60 -5.60
N ILE A 18 2.34 0.35 -4.38
CA ILE A 18 2.75 1.39 -3.44
C ILE A 18 4.27 1.39 -3.38
N THR A 19 4.86 2.52 -3.75
CA THR A 19 6.31 2.75 -3.67
C THR A 19 6.64 3.43 -2.36
N GLN A 20 7.62 2.89 -1.64
CA GLN A 20 8.20 3.55 -0.48
C GLN A 20 9.38 4.41 -0.94
N ILE A 21 9.35 5.68 -0.58
CA ILE A 21 10.41 6.64 -0.86
C ILE A 21 10.88 7.20 0.49
N ILE A 22 12.03 6.71 0.95
CA ILE A 22 12.74 7.24 2.11
C ILE A 22 13.98 7.96 1.56
N LYS A 23 14.07 9.25 1.85
CA LYS A 23 15.18 10.08 1.40
C LYS A 23 16.50 9.48 1.87
N ASP A 24 17.46 9.38 0.95
CA ASP A 24 18.82 8.85 1.17
C ASP A 24 18.93 7.38 1.62
N GLU A 25 17.80 6.66 1.72
CA GLU A 25 17.79 5.26 2.18
C GLU A 25 17.19 4.29 1.17
N LYS A 26 16.00 4.58 0.62
CA LYS A 26 15.25 3.59 -0.15
C LYS A 26 14.28 4.22 -1.16
N LYS A 27 14.30 3.72 -2.40
CA LYS A 27 13.29 4.02 -3.41
C LYS A 27 12.93 2.76 -4.17
N GLY A 28 11.76 2.20 -3.86
CA GLY A 28 11.31 0.96 -4.50
C GLY A 28 9.89 0.57 -4.13
N VAL A 29 9.33 -0.37 -4.89
CA VAL A 29 7.99 -0.90 -4.64
C VAL A 29 8.00 -1.63 -3.29
N LEU A 30 7.12 -1.20 -2.38
CA LEU A 30 6.93 -1.82 -1.08
C LEU A 30 5.79 -2.84 -1.13
N PHE A 31 4.70 -2.48 -1.80
CA PHE A 31 3.56 -3.37 -2.01
C PHE A 31 3.19 -3.40 -3.48
N HIS A 32 2.94 -4.58 -4.01
CA HIS A 32 2.45 -4.75 -5.36
C HIS A 32 0.92 -4.67 -5.41
N LYS A 33 0.38 -4.31 -6.58
CA LYS A 33 -1.04 -4.44 -6.89
C LYS A 33 -1.50 -5.86 -6.60
N GLY A 34 -2.67 -5.99 -5.96
CA GLY A 34 -3.19 -7.28 -5.53
C GLY A 34 -2.77 -7.66 -4.10
N HIS A 35 -1.88 -6.90 -3.46
CA HIS A 35 -1.55 -7.10 -2.06
C HIS A 35 -2.78 -6.89 -1.17
N ILE A 36 -2.99 -7.81 -0.22
CA ILE A 36 -4.04 -7.74 0.80
C ILE A 36 -3.46 -7.07 2.04
N VAL A 37 -4.06 -5.98 2.48
CA VAL A 37 -3.66 -5.28 3.71
C VAL A 37 -3.89 -6.18 4.93
N ARG A 38 -2.87 -6.28 5.79
CA ARG A 38 -2.88 -7.04 7.04
C ARG A 38 -2.48 -6.12 8.20
N GLU A 39 -2.81 -6.50 9.43
CA GLU A 39 -2.36 -5.83 10.66
C GLU A 39 -0.83 -5.91 10.84
#